data_AF-A0A261C0F1-F1
#
_entry.id   AF-A0A261C0F1-F1
#
_cell.length_a   1.000
_cell.length_b   1.000
_cell.length_c   1.000
_cell.angle_alpha   90.00
_cell.angle_beta   90.00
_cell.angle_gamma   90.00
#
_symmetry.space_group_name_H-M   'P 1'
#
loop_
_entity.id
_entity.type
_entity.pdbx_description
1 polymer ?
#
loop_
_entity_poly.entity_id
_entity_poly.type
_entity_poly.pdbx_seq_one_letter_code
_entity_poly.pdbx_strand_id
1 'polypeptide(L)'
;MHIVEVIVGHSSTRLPPGRPDGHTHKWTLFVKPANREYEDFLDTKLIQKVKFKIHETFEQPERLVKKPPFKITESGFASFGAVVTIYLNLPNEKPRSIPYELTLFTGDHDVQNEVQKLAIRSEDVPQAYLEQIRRYSKSKKRKASMISSSNDEKSPQDNHRKSQKMTPSEDEKMEKKVKKRDMEFDEQYEKKKDKKEKKEKEVKESKEKVKTPDELTKKLNECEDPYVIYKASEFLLSLPTTTLSSTTFNLSYDLTKCDTEALLEIGRILKFKKTKK
;
A
#
# COMPACT_ATOMS: atom_id res chain seq x y z
N MET A 1 10.84 -7.26 20.98
CA MET A 1 10.19 -5.93 20.87
C MET A 1 10.12 -5.52 19.41
N HIS A 2 8.92 -5.18 18.93
CA HIS A 2 8.62 -4.81 17.55
C HIS A 2 7.72 -3.58 17.53
N ILE A 3 7.77 -2.82 16.45
CA ILE A 3 7.03 -1.55 16.31
C ILE A 3 6.09 -1.63 15.11
N VAL A 4 4.82 -1.27 15.34
CA VAL A 4 3.82 -1.04 14.30
C VAL A 4 3.64 0.47 14.18
N GLU A 5 4.11 1.04 13.07
CA GLU A 5 3.93 2.47 12.80
C GLU A 5 2.59 2.75 12.09
N VAL A 6 1.78 3.61 12.71
CA VAL A 6 0.47 4.03 12.20
C VAL A 6 0.37 5.56 12.20
N ILE A 7 -0.56 6.08 11.42
CA ILE A 7 -1.02 7.47 11.52
C ILE A 7 -2.47 7.43 12.02
N VAL A 8 -2.75 8.17 13.08
CA VAL A 8 -4.11 8.61 13.42
C VAL A 8 -4.21 10.05 12.93
N GLY A 9 -5.30 10.40 12.25
CA GLY A 9 -5.44 11.74 11.71
C GLY A 9 -6.88 12.04 11.32
N HIS A 10 -7.15 13.30 11.03
CA HIS A 10 -8.43 13.71 10.47
C HIS A 10 -8.21 14.64 9.27
N SER A 11 -9.16 14.62 8.34
CA SER A 11 -9.32 15.71 7.38
C SER A 11 -10.67 16.38 7.58
N SER A 12 -10.74 17.66 7.29
CA SER A 12 -11.98 18.43 7.32
C SER A 12 -12.09 19.33 6.08
N THR A 13 -13.31 19.56 5.62
CA THR A 13 -13.64 20.37 4.46
C THR A 13 -14.83 21.28 4.79
N ARG A 14 -14.77 22.55 4.39
CA ARG A 14 -15.86 23.51 4.60
C ARG A 14 -17.11 23.04 3.86
N LEU A 15 -18.27 23.19 4.50
CA LEU A 15 -19.58 22.96 3.87
C LEU A 15 -20.16 24.26 3.30
N PRO A 16 -21.01 24.19 2.27
CA PRO A 16 -21.75 25.36 1.79
C PRO A 16 -22.53 26.04 2.93
N PRO A 17 -22.61 27.37 2.97
CA PRO A 17 -23.35 28.10 4.00
C PRO A 17 -24.87 27.86 3.89
N GLY A 18 -25.60 28.16 4.97
CA GLY A 18 -27.07 28.09 4.98
C GLY A 18 -27.68 26.70 5.15
N ARG A 19 -26.91 25.71 5.64
CA ARG A 19 -27.47 24.39 5.97
C ARG A 19 -28.43 24.45 7.17
N PRO A 20 -29.54 23.69 7.17
CA PRO A 20 -30.51 23.67 8.26
C PRO A 20 -30.00 22.98 9.54
N ASP A 21 -28.92 22.20 9.46
CA ASP A 21 -28.27 21.56 10.61
C ASP A 21 -27.22 22.46 11.29
N GLY A 22 -26.94 23.64 10.74
CA GLY A 22 -25.90 24.55 11.25
C GLY A 22 -24.46 24.01 11.13
N HIS A 23 -24.25 22.88 10.45
CA HIS A 23 -22.92 22.26 10.34
C HIS A 23 -22.05 23.02 9.35
N THR A 24 -20.90 23.53 9.81
CA THR A 24 -19.97 24.33 8.99
C THR A 24 -18.91 23.50 8.29
N HIS A 25 -18.65 22.28 8.77
CA HIS A 25 -17.62 21.38 8.26
C HIS A 25 -18.13 19.95 8.06
N LYS A 26 -17.57 19.29 7.06
CA LYS A 26 -17.56 17.83 6.95
C LYS A 26 -16.17 17.33 7.35
N TRP A 27 -16.09 16.39 8.27
CA TRP A 27 -14.83 15.87 8.78
C TRP A 27 -14.73 14.34 8.61
N THR A 28 -13.51 13.81 8.63
CA THR A 28 -13.24 12.38 8.49
C THR A 28 -12.05 12.01 9.37
N LEU A 29 -12.32 11.28 10.45
CA LEU A 29 -11.32 10.74 11.39
C LEU A 29 -10.89 9.34 10.93
N PHE A 30 -9.58 9.09 10.83
CA PHE A 30 -9.02 7.89 10.19
C PHE A 30 -7.80 7.31 10.90
N VAL A 31 -7.52 6.04 10.60
CA VAL A 31 -6.27 5.34 10.95
C VAL A 31 -5.68 4.70 9.69
N LYS A 32 -4.43 5.05 9.37
CA LYS A 32 -3.70 4.64 8.17
C LYS A 32 -2.32 4.05 8.51
N PRO A 33 -1.67 3.31 7.59
CA PRO A 33 -0.25 2.96 7.72
C PRO A 33 0.61 4.24 7.77
N ALA A 34 1.73 4.23 8.50
CA ALA A 34 2.67 5.35 8.44
C ALA A 34 3.59 5.37 7.21
N ASN A 35 3.53 4.32 6.37
CA ASN A 35 4.31 4.20 5.14
C ASN A 35 3.52 4.81 3.96
N ARG A 36 4.13 5.82 3.32
CA ARG A 36 3.57 6.58 2.19
C ARG A 36 3.28 5.74 0.93
N GLU A 37 3.78 4.51 0.83
CA GLU A 37 3.41 3.58 -0.26
C GLU A 37 1.99 2.98 -0.09
N TYR A 38 1.34 3.15 1.06
CA TYR A 38 0.01 2.60 1.33
C TYR A 38 -0.96 3.66 1.84
N GLU A 39 -1.90 4.06 0.99
CA GLU A 39 -3.01 4.97 1.35
C GLU A 39 -3.88 4.44 2.49
N ASP A 40 -4.09 3.14 2.57
CA ASP A 40 -4.91 2.46 3.58
C ASP A 40 -4.35 1.05 3.82
N PHE A 41 -4.76 0.39 4.91
CA PHE A 41 -4.41 -1.02 5.13
C PHE A 41 -5.12 -1.90 4.09
N LEU A 42 -4.39 -2.87 3.51
CA LEU A 42 -4.91 -3.75 2.45
C LEU A 42 -5.80 -4.89 2.98
N ASP A 43 -5.59 -5.29 4.24
CA ASP A 43 -6.32 -6.36 4.92
C ASP A 43 -6.25 -6.18 6.45
N THR A 44 -7.05 -6.96 7.19
CA THR A 44 -7.14 -6.89 8.65
C THR A 44 -6.04 -7.69 9.37
N LYS A 45 -4.94 -8.06 8.69
CA LYS A 45 -3.92 -8.95 9.29
C LYS A 45 -2.95 -8.23 10.22
N LEU A 46 -2.85 -6.91 10.11
CA LEU A 46 -2.09 -6.05 11.02
C LEU A 46 -3.01 -5.42 12.08
N ILE A 47 -4.05 -4.71 11.65
CA ILE A 47 -5.09 -4.18 12.54
C ILE A 47 -6.37 -4.99 12.33
N GLN A 48 -6.88 -5.61 13.40
CA GLN A 48 -8.11 -6.40 13.35
C GLN A 48 -9.33 -5.49 13.14
N LYS A 49 -9.38 -4.38 13.88
CA LYS A 49 -10.48 -3.41 13.94
C LYS A 49 -10.03 -2.12 14.63
N VAL A 50 -10.77 -1.03 14.42
CA VAL A 50 -10.59 0.24 15.13
C VAL A 50 -11.94 0.66 15.73
N LYS A 51 -11.94 1.07 17.00
CA LYS A 51 -13.07 1.74 17.64
C LYS A 51 -12.77 3.24 17.69
N PHE A 52 -13.69 4.06 17.21
CA PHE A 52 -13.66 5.51 17.37
C PHE A 52 -14.70 5.87 18.43
N LYS A 53 -14.30 6.53 19.52
CA LYS A 53 -15.22 7.29 20.38
C LYS A 53 -15.10 8.77 20.02
N ILE A 54 -16.23 9.38 19.69
CA ILE A 54 -16.38 10.80 19.37
C ILE A 54 -17.29 11.48 20.41
N HIS A 55 -17.55 12.78 20.25
CA HIS A 55 -18.38 13.55 21.19
C HIS A 55 -19.80 12.97 21.33
N GLU A 56 -20.38 13.05 22.53
CA GLU A 56 -21.61 12.31 22.88
C GLU A 56 -22.89 12.89 22.26
N THR A 57 -22.80 14.05 21.61
CA THR A 57 -23.87 14.65 20.80
C THR A 57 -24.08 13.96 19.44
N PHE A 58 -23.13 13.14 18.98
CA PHE A 58 -23.28 12.40 17.73
C PHE A 58 -24.06 11.09 17.96
N GLU A 59 -24.98 10.76 17.04
CA GLU A 59 -25.64 9.45 17.04
C GLU A 59 -24.60 8.33 17.01
N GLN A 60 -24.75 7.31 17.87
CA GLN A 60 -23.77 6.23 18.04
C GLN A 60 -22.33 6.80 18.23
N PRO A 61 -22.03 7.46 19.35
CA PRO A 61 -20.74 8.12 19.56
C PRO A 61 -19.57 7.13 19.70
N GLU A 62 -19.85 5.83 19.82
CA GLU A 62 -18.85 4.76 19.77
C GLU A 62 -19.05 3.88 18.52
N ARG A 63 -18.09 3.92 17.59
CA ARG A 63 -18.22 3.30 16.25
C ARG A 63 -17.09 2.31 15.99
N LEU A 64 -17.42 1.05 15.67
CA LEU A 64 -16.46 -0.05 15.53
C LEU A 64 -16.27 -0.48 14.07
N VAL A 65 -15.19 0.00 13.44
CA VAL A 65 -14.85 -0.31 12.05
C VAL A 65 -14.00 -1.60 11.99
N LYS A 66 -14.59 -2.67 11.45
CA LYS A 66 -14.01 -4.04 11.46
C LYS A 66 -13.18 -4.42 10.23
N LYS A 67 -13.08 -3.54 9.22
CA LYS A 67 -12.33 -3.75 7.97
C LYS A 67 -11.81 -2.39 7.46
N PRO A 68 -10.65 -2.33 6.78
CA PRO A 68 -10.18 -1.08 6.17
C PRO A 68 -11.09 -0.64 5.00
N PRO A 69 -11.12 0.66 4.66
CA PRO A 69 -10.40 1.77 5.28
C PRO A 69 -10.93 2.07 6.69
N PHE A 70 -10.03 2.20 7.68
CA PHE A 70 -10.43 2.43 9.06
C PHE A 70 -10.69 3.93 9.27
N LYS A 71 -11.91 4.37 8.93
CA LYS A 71 -12.32 5.77 9.09
C LYS A 71 -13.81 5.92 9.35
N ILE A 72 -14.18 7.05 9.94
CA ILE A 72 -15.56 7.55 10.05
C ILE A 72 -15.63 8.95 9.43
N THR A 73 -16.74 9.28 8.79
CA THR A 73 -16.99 10.57 8.13
C THR A 73 -18.29 11.14 8.65
N GLU A 74 -18.30 12.44 8.97
CA GLU A 74 -19.39 13.13 9.63
C GLU A 74 -19.45 14.61 9.22
N SER A 75 -20.42 15.35 9.77
CA SER A 75 -20.46 16.82 9.72
C SER A 75 -20.64 17.43 11.11
N GLY A 76 -20.24 18.68 11.29
CA GLY A 76 -20.36 19.39 12.56
C GLY A 76 -19.84 20.83 12.47
N PHE A 77 -19.77 21.52 13.61
CA PHE A 77 -19.38 22.94 13.68
C PHE A 77 -18.30 23.26 14.73
N ALA A 78 -17.94 22.32 15.62
CA ALA A 78 -16.98 22.53 16.70
C ALA A 78 -15.88 21.46 16.70
N SER A 79 -14.68 21.86 17.15
CA SER A 79 -13.57 20.98 17.51
C SER A 79 -13.93 20.12 18.73
N PHE A 80 -13.37 18.91 18.84
CA PHE A 80 -13.57 18.06 20.02
C PHE A 80 -12.49 16.97 20.21
N GLY A 81 -12.26 16.61 21.47
CA GLY A 81 -11.45 15.45 21.85
C GLY A 81 -12.14 14.12 21.55
N ALA A 82 -11.46 13.27 20.78
CA ALA A 82 -11.86 11.91 20.44
C ALA A 82 -10.94 10.86 21.08
N VAL A 83 -11.35 9.59 21.10
CA VAL A 83 -10.49 8.46 21.49
C VAL A 83 -10.52 7.37 20.42
N VAL A 84 -9.36 7.07 19.84
CA VAL A 84 -9.18 6.05 18.81
C VAL A 84 -8.55 4.81 19.44
N THR A 85 -9.31 3.73 19.58
CA THR A 85 -8.80 2.45 20.11
C THR A 85 -8.45 1.50 18.98
N ILE A 86 -7.16 1.27 18.79
CA ILE A 86 -6.62 0.35 17.77
C ILE A 86 -6.49 -1.06 18.38
N TYR A 87 -7.06 -2.05 17.70
CA TYR A 87 -6.92 -3.46 18.05
C TYR A 87 -5.98 -4.10 17.03
N LEU A 88 -4.72 -4.38 17.43
CA LEU A 88 -3.81 -5.17 16.60
C LEU A 88 -4.37 -6.58 16.42
N ASN A 89 -4.10 -7.20 15.26
CA ASN A 89 -4.47 -8.58 14.99
C ASN A 89 -3.43 -9.56 15.58
N LEU A 90 -3.22 -9.43 16.90
CA LEU A 90 -2.34 -10.25 17.71
C LEU A 90 -3.15 -10.94 18.81
N PRO A 91 -2.88 -12.22 19.13
CA PRO A 91 -3.43 -12.85 20.32
C PRO A 91 -2.89 -12.15 21.58
N ASN A 92 -3.72 -12.00 22.60
CA ASN A 92 -3.39 -11.49 23.94
C ASN A 92 -2.85 -10.04 24.04
N GLU A 93 -2.59 -9.35 22.92
CA GLU A 93 -2.22 -7.93 22.89
C GLU A 93 -3.38 -7.05 23.36
N LYS A 94 -3.09 -6.07 24.22
CA LYS A 94 -4.10 -5.15 24.76
C LYS A 94 -4.46 -4.07 23.73
N PRO A 95 -5.75 -3.72 23.55
CA PRO A 95 -6.15 -2.63 22.66
C PRO A 95 -5.49 -1.32 23.08
N ARG A 96 -5.04 -0.52 22.11
CA ARG A 96 -4.33 0.73 22.37
C ARG A 96 -5.24 1.92 22.12
N SER A 97 -5.77 2.49 23.20
CA SER A 97 -6.57 3.72 23.19
C SER A 97 -5.67 4.95 23.06
N ILE A 98 -5.96 5.80 22.09
CA ILE A 98 -5.21 6.99 21.72
C ILE A 98 -6.16 8.19 21.83
N PRO A 99 -5.97 9.10 22.79
CA PRO A 99 -6.61 10.41 22.76
C PRO A 99 -6.16 11.18 21.53
N TYR A 100 -7.08 11.83 20.83
CA TYR A 100 -6.82 12.58 19.60
C TYR A 100 -7.75 13.79 19.53
N GLU A 101 -7.19 14.99 19.37
CA GLU A 101 -7.99 16.22 19.23
C GLU A 101 -8.38 16.41 17.76
N LEU A 102 -9.68 16.55 17.48
CA LEU A 102 -10.18 16.87 16.15
C LEU A 102 -10.44 18.38 16.09
N THR A 103 -9.53 19.12 15.48
CA THR A 103 -9.63 20.57 15.33
C THR A 103 -10.35 20.95 14.03
N LEU A 104 -11.21 21.97 14.06
CA LEU A 104 -11.82 22.54 12.86
C LEU A 104 -11.29 23.96 12.65
N PHE A 105 -10.84 24.25 11.42
CA PHE A 105 -10.46 25.60 11.02
C PHE A 105 -11.65 26.56 11.02
N THR A 106 -11.36 27.87 11.06
CA THR A 106 -12.39 28.92 11.05
C THR A 106 -12.16 29.95 9.94
N GLY A 107 -10.92 30.45 9.79
CA GLY A 107 -10.51 31.37 8.72
C GLY A 107 -10.41 30.73 7.32
N ASP A 108 -9.86 31.48 6.36
CA ASP A 108 -10.02 31.35 4.89
C ASP A 108 -9.54 30.03 4.22
N HIS A 109 -9.20 29.00 4.98
CA HIS A 109 -9.04 27.66 4.45
C HIS A 109 -10.41 27.04 4.15
N ASP A 110 -10.43 26.13 3.17
CA ASP A 110 -11.57 25.27 2.84
C ASP A 110 -11.30 23.78 3.10
N VAL A 111 -10.04 23.41 3.33
CA VAL A 111 -9.58 22.03 3.57
C VAL A 111 -8.46 22.02 4.60
N GLN A 112 -8.55 21.12 5.58
CA GLN A 112 -7.49 20.79 6.54
C GLN A 112 -7.22 19.28 6.55
N ASN A 113 -5.99 18.90 6.86
CA ASN A 113 -5.57 17.51 7.08
C ASN A 113 -4.49 17.50 8.18
N GLU A 114 -4.81 16.91 9.33
CA GLU A 114 -3.96 16.88 10.51
C GLU A 114 -3.64 15.43 10.90
N VAL A 115 -2.36 15.13 11.16
CA VAL A 115 -1.88 13.75 11.32
C VAL A 115 -0.90 13.60 12.48
N GLN A 116 -1.16 12.62 13.34
CA GLN A 116 -0.31 12.19 14.44
C GLN A 116 0.31 10.82 14.09
N LYS A 117 1.63 10.78 13.86
CA LYS A 117 2.35 9.50 13.68
C LYS A 117 2.59 8.84 15.04
N LEU A 118 2.28 7.55 15.14
CA LEU A 118 2.37 6.76 16.36
C LEU A 118 3.12 5.45 16.13
N ALA A 119 3.90 5.03 17.13
CA ALA A 119 4.69 3.81 17.13
C ALA A 119 4.17 2.86 18.22
N ILE A 120 3.26 1.95 17.85
CA ILE A 120 2.72 0.95 18.78
C ILE A 120 3.78 -0.12 19.03
N ARG A 121 4.11 -0.36 20.30
CA ARG A 121 5.16 -1.27 20.74
C ARG A 121 4.55 -2.56 21.31
N SER A 122 4.97 -3.70 20.75
CA SER A 122 4.59 -5.05 21.19
C SER A 122 5.86 -5.91 21.38
N GLU A 123 5.86 -6.78 22.38
CA GLU A 123 7.03 -7.58 22.72
C GLU A 123 6.98 -8.96 22.05
N ASP A 124 6.00 -9.77 22.45
CA ASP A 124 5.73 -11.09 21.89
C ASP A 124 4.88 -11.00 20.61
N VAL A 125 5.50 -11.31 19.46
CA VAL A 125 4.90 -11.12 18.14
C VAL A 125 5.19 -12.35 17.27
N PRO A 126 4.17 -13.16 16.91
CA PRO A 126 4.35 -14.35 16.08
C PRO A 126 4.91 -14.02 14.69
N GLN A 127 5.71 -14.94 14.12
CA GLN A 127 6.40 -14.76 12.83
C GLN A 127 5.46 -14.34 11.68
N ALA A 128 4.23 -14.87 11.63
CA ALA A 128 3.24 -14.52 10.61
C ALA A 128 2.78 -13.04 10.69
N TYR A 129 2.81 -12.44 11.88
CA TYR A 129 2.54 -11.02 12.10
C TYR A 129 3.78 -10.17 11.81
N LEU A 130 4.99 -10.66 12.09
CA LEU A 130 6.23 -10.00 11.69
C LEU A 130 6.32 -9.78 10.17
N GLU A 131 5.80 -10.70 9.36
CA GLU A 131 5.67 -10.46 7.91
C GLU A 131 4.67 -9.36 7.56
N GLN A 132 3.62 -9.12 8.36
CA GLN A 132 2.74 -7.96 8.16
C GLN A 132 3.45 -6.66 8.55
N ILE A 133 4.18 -6.64 9.67
CA ILE A 133 5.03 -5.48 10.03
C ILE A 133 6.01 -5.20 8.89
N ARG A 134 6.75 -6.20 8.42
CA ARG A 134 7.70 -6.10 7.29
C ARG A 134 7.05 -5.67 5.98
N ARG A 135 5.78 -6.01 5.74
CA ARG A 135 5.03 -5.57 4.55
C ARG A 135 4.75 -4.07 4.56
N TYR A 136 4.37 -3.51 5.71
CA TYR A 136 4.10 -2.08 5.85
C TYR A 136 5.36 -1.26 6.22
N SER A 137 6.41 -1.85 6.79
CA SER A 137 7.66 -1.13 7.15
C SER A 137 8.67 -1.01 5.99
N LYS A 138 8.45 -1.72 4.89
CA LYS A 138 9.29 -1.60 3.68
C LYS A 138 8.87 -0.37 2.89
N SER A 139 9.60 0.73 3.07
CA SER A 139 9.83 1.66 1.96
C SER A 139 10.73 0.97 0.94
N LYS A 140 10.46 1.15 -0.36
CA LYS A 140 11.37 0.78 -1.45
C LYS A 140 12.68 1.56 -1.30
N LYS A 141 13.70 0.92 -0.73
CA LYS A 141 15.08 1.36 -0.92
C LYS A 141 15.32 1.45 -2.44
N ARG A 142 15.59 2.66 -2.95
CA ARG A 142 16.20 2.82 -4.28
C ARG A 142 17.40 1.87 -4.34
N LYS A 143 17.50 1.05 -5.38
CA LYS A 143 18.59 0.06 -5.50
C LYS A 143 19.92 0.80 -5.63
N ALA A 144 20.63 0.98 -4.51
CA ALA A 144 22.06 1.22 -4.55
C ALA A 144 22.70 0.01 -5.25
N SER A 145 23.37 0.24 -6.37
CA SER A 145 24.03 -0.80 -7.15
C SER A 145 25.26 -1.29 -6.41
N MET A 146 25.14 -2.42 -5.70
CA MET A 146 26.30 -3.17 -5.23
C MET A 146 27.03 -3.77 -6.43
N ILE A 147 28.01 -3.02 -6.93
CA ILE A 147 29.09 -3.54 -7.76
C ILE A 147 29.97 -4.41 -6.86
N SER A 148 29.89 -5.73 -7.06
CA SER A 148 30.85 -6.69 -6.51
C SER A 148 31.73 -7.18 -7.66
N SER A 149 32.82 -6.47 -7.91
CA SER A 149 33.91 -6.95 -8.77
C SER A 149 34.68 -8.08 -8.09
N SER A 150 35.06 -9.09 -8.87
CA SER A 150 35.68 -10.35 -8.43
C SER A 150 37.19 -10.24 -8.12
N ASN A 151 37.85 -11.41 -7.99
CA ASN A 151 39.31 -11.68 -7.87
C ASN A 151 39.84 -11.61 -6.42
N ASP A 152 40.78 -12.43 -5.91
CA ASP A 152 41.46 -13.70 -6.32
C ASP A 152 42.27 -14.22 -5.07
N GLU A 153 42.90 -15.41 -4.93
CA GLU A 153 43.16 -16.60 -5.78
C GLU A 153 43.54 -17.86 -4.92
N LYS A 154 43.73 -19.03 -5.58
CA LYS A 154 44.63 -20.18 -5.25
C LYS A 154 44.44 -21.13 -4.02
N SER A 155 44.68 -22.41 -4.35
CA SER A 155 44.68 -23.69 -3.58
C SER A 155 46.08 -24.02 -2.97
N PRO A 156 46.45 -25.22 -2.42
CA PRO A 156 45.75 -26.52 -2.19
C PRO A 156 46.11 -27.27 -0.84
N GLN A 157 45.89 -28.61 -0.80
CA GLN A 157 46.38 -29.68 0.15
C GLN A 157 45.55 -29.97 1.44
N ASP A 158 45.58 -31.15 2.09
CA ASP A 158 45.58 -32.61 1.71
C ASP A 158 45.46 -33.46 3.03
N ASN A 159 45.25 -34.79 3.20
CA ASN A 159 44.84 -35.98 2.40
C ASN A 159 44.34 -37.09 3.39
N HIS A 160 43.85 -38.26 2.88
CA HIS A 160 43.85 -39.61 3.53
C HIS A 160 42.90 -39.85 4.77
N ARG A 161 42.42 -41.07 5.12
CA ARG A 161 42.57 -42.47 4.61
C ARG A 161 41.48 -43.46 5.14
N LYS A 162 41.05 -44.44 4.31
CA LYS A 162 40.55 -45.83 4.66
C LYS A 162 39.29 -45.99 5.56
N SER A 163 38.52 -47.10 5.56
CA SER A 163 38.61 -48.40 4.84
C SER A 163 37.24 -49.10 4.63
N GLN A 164 37.24 -50.08 3.71
CA GLN A 164 36.24 -51.12 3.33
C GLN A 164 35.37 -51.73 4.48
N LYS A 165 34.16 -52.28 4.26
CA LYS A 165 33.88 -53.53 3.48
C LYS A 165 32.38 -53.81 3.17
N MET A 166 32.15 -54.36 1.95
CA MET A 166 31.22 -55.45 1.55
C MET A 166 29.69 -55.40 1.81
N THR A 167 28.95 -55.96 0.83
CA THR A 167 27.49 -56.21 0.73
C THR A 167 27.23 -57.75 0.63
N PRO A 168 26.07 -58.32 0.22
CA PRO A 168 24.69 -57.80 0.08
C PRO A 168 23.56 -58.70 0.70
N SER A 169 22.41 -58.12 1.04
CA SER A 169 21.03 -58.70 1.09
C SER A 169 20.09 -57.75 1.85
N GLU A 170 18.78 -57.67 1.63
CA GLU A 170 17.91 -58.23 0.58
C GLU A 170 17.23 -57.09 -0.20
N ASP A 171 17.04 -57.27 -1.50
CA ASP A 171 16.41 -56.26 -2.37
C ASP A 171 15.02 -56.71 -2.88
N GLU A 172 14.38 -55.89 -3.72
CA GLU A 172 13.12 -56.17 -4.45
C GLU A 172 11.78 -56.08 -3.67
N LYS A 173 11.41 -54.85 -3.27
CA LYS A 173 10.02 -54.35 -3.52
C LYS A 173 9.79 -52.85 -3.46
N MET A 174 10.67 -52.05 -2.84
CA MET A 174 10.38 -50.63 -2.59
C MET A 174 10.93 -49.64 -3.63
N GLU A 175 12.06 -49.93 -4.28
CA GLU A 175 12.77 -48.92 -5.09
C GLU A 175 12.06 -48.53 -6.39
N LYS A 176 11.42 -49.49 -7.07
CA LYS A 176 10.63 -49.26 -8.31
C LYS A 176 9.40 -48.35 -8.09
N LYS A 177 9.07 -47.98 -6.83
CA LYS A 177 7.99 -47.05 -6.46
C LYS A 177 8.46 -45.64 -6.07
N VAL A 178 9.77 -45.37 -6.05
CA VAL A 178 10.35 -44.04 -5.81
C VAL A 178 10.68 -43.39 -7.16
N LYS A 179 11.63 -43.98 -7.90
CA LYS A 179 12.15 -43.50 -9.20
C LYS A 179 11.10 -43.19 -10.30
N LYS A 180 9.85 -43.65 -10.16
CA LYS A 180 8.76 -43.27 -11.09
C LYS A 180 7.99 -42.01 -10.67
N ARG A 181 7.89 -41.70 -9.38
CA ARG A 181 7.20 -40.49 -8.89
C ARG A 181 8.06 -39.23 -9.05
N ASP A 182 9.37 -39.37 -8.94
CA ASP A 182 10.29 -38.22 -9.02
C ASP A 182 10.32 -37.64 -10.45
N MET A 183 10.35 -38.49 -11.48
CA MET A 183 10.24 -38.06 -12.88
C MET A 183 8.90 -37.39 -13.21
N GLU A 184 7.78 -37.95 -12.73
CA GLU A 184 6.44 -37.38 -12.95
C GLU A 184 6.25 -36.04 -12.21
N PHE A 185 6.98 -35.82 -11.10
CA PHE A 185 6.98 -34.55 -10.39
C PHE A 185 7.79 -33.48 -11.13
N ASP A 186 9.02 -33.78 -11.55
CA ASP A 186 9.89 -32.83 -12.27
C ASP A 186 9.30 -32.42 -13.63
N GLU A 187 8.72 -33.35 -14.40
CA GLU A 187 8.08 -33.01 -15.68
C GLU A 187 6.89 -32.07 -15.48
N GLN A 188 6.14 -32.23 -14.37
CA GLN A 188 5.05 -31.30 -14.01
C GLN A 188 5.58 -29.98 -13.45
N TYR A 189 6.77 -29.96 -12.83
CA TYR A 189 7.42 -28.75 -12.34
C TYR A 189 7.96 -27.92 -13.51
N GLU A 190 8.67 -28.51 -14.46
CA GLU A 190 9.14 -27.80 -15.66
C GLU A 190 7.98 -27.36 -16.56
N LYS A 191 6.94 -28.19 -16.79
CA LYS A 191 5.74 -27.74 -17.53
C LYS A 191 4.99 -26.59 -16.83
N LYS A 192 5.14 -26.39 -15.51
CA LYS A 192 4.66 -25.20 -14.79
C LYS A 192 5.65 -24.03 -14.85
N LYS A 193 6.96 -24.30 -14.81
CA LYS A 193 8.05 -23.32 -14.92
C LYS A 193 8.09 -22.69 -16.31
N ASP A 194 7.99 -23.47 -17.39
CA ASP A 194 7.79 -23.00 -18.76
C ASP A 194 6.51 -22.16 -18.93
N LYS A 195 5.40 -22.59 -18.34
CA LYS A 195 4.12 -21.86 -18.44
C LYS A 195 4.13 -20.57 -17.62
N LYS A 196 4.93 -20.52 -16.54
CA LYS A 196 5.24 -19.30 -15.79
C LYS A 196 6.24 -18.42 -16.52
N GLU A 197 7.26 -18.98 -17.17
CA GLU A 197 8.21 -18.24 -18.00
C GLU A 197 7.55 -17.66 -19.26
N LYS A 198 6.62 -18.35 -19.91
CA LYS A 198 5.86 -17.77 -21.04
C LYS A 198 4.97 -16.62 -20.57
N LYS A 199 4.23 -16.78 -19.46
CA LYS A 199 3.49 -15.64 -18.86
C LYS A 199 4.40 -14.52 -18.36
N GLU A 200 5.58 -14.83 -17.82
CA GLU A 200 6.55 -13.80 -17.42
C GLU A 200 7.24 -13.16 -18.63
N LYS A 201 7.39 -13.83 -19.78
CA LYS A 201 7.91 -13.23 -21.02
C LYS A 201 6.87 -12.33 -21.68
N GLU A 202 5.60 -12.75 -21.77
CA GLU A 202 4.47 -11.91 -22.20
C GLU A 202 4.26 -10.67 -21.30
N VAL A 203 4.63 -10.73 -20.01
CA VAL A 203 4.55 -9.59 -19.08
C VAL A 203 5.86 -8.77 -19.00
N LYS A 204 7.04 -9.38 -19.20
CA LYS A 204 8.33 -8.66 -19.23
C LYS A 204 8.57 -7.93 -20.55
N GLU A 205 7.85 -8.25 -21.62
CA GLU A 205 7.86 -7.47 -22.87
C GLU A 205 6.90 -6.26 -22.87
N SER A 206 6.48 -5.79 -21.70
CA SER A 206 6.14 -4.36 -21.53
C SER A 206 7.27 -3.62 -20.82
N LYS A 207 8.39 -3.39 -21.54
CA LYS A 207 9.35 -2.33 -21.19
C LYS A 207 8.56 -1.05 -20.94
N GLU A 208 8.86 -0.33 -19.86
CA GLU A 208 8.17 0.92 -19.49
C GLU A 208 8.62 2.06 -20.44
N LYS A 209 8.24 1.95 -21.72
CA LYS A 209 8.37 3.01 -22.71
C LYS A 209 7.62 4.23 -22.17
N VAL A 210 8.35 5.32 -21.99
CA VAL A 210 7.74 6.64 -21.79
C VAL A 210 6.84 6.88 -23.00
N LYS A 211 5.54 6.98 -22.75
CA LYS A 211 4.56 7.33 -23.77
C LYS A 211 4.84 8.75 -24.22
N THR A 212 4.62 9.06 -25.50
CA THR A 212 4.78 10.44 -25.96
C THR A 212 3.78 11.35 -25.22
N PRO A 213 4.11 12.62 -24.98
CA PRO A 213 3.18 13.61 -24.42
C PRO A 213 1.81 13.58 -25.11
N ASP A 214 1.79 13.46 -26.44
CA ASP A 214 0.56 13.43 -27.25
C ASP A 214 -0.32 12.20 -26.96
N GLU A 215 0.28 11.02 -26.73
CA GLU A 215 -0.47 9.80 -26.37
C GLU A 215 -1.11 9.93 -24.97
N LEU A 216 -0.47 10.67 -24.07
CA LEU A 216 -0.98 10.95 -22.73
C LEU A 216 -2.08 12.02 -22.76
N THR A 217 -1.85 13.15 -23.44
CA THR A 217 -2.85 14.21 -23.65
C THR A 217 -4.11 13.66 -24.30
N LYS A 218 -3.96 12.84 -25.35
CA LYS A 218 -5.10 12.17 -25.97
C LYS A 218 -5.88 11.29 -24.97
N LYS A 219 -5.18 10.48 -24.18
CA LYS A 219 -5.81 9.55 -23.21
C LYS A 219 -6.36 10.22 -21.95
N LEU A 220 -5.93 11.43 -21.63
CA LEU A 220 -6.56 12.30 -20.63
C LEU A 220 -7.90 12.82 -21.16
N ASN A 221 -7.93 13.32 -22.39
CA ASN A 221 -9.15 13.87 -23.02
C ASN A 221 -10.18 12.77 -23.38
N GLU A 222 -9.73 11.54 -23.64
CA GLU A 222 -10.58 10.35 -23.84
C GLU A 222 -10.96 9.63 -22.52
N CYS A 223 -10.69 10.21 -21.35
CA CYS A 223 -10.95 9.55 -20.07
C CYS A 223 -12.36 9.84 -19.51
N GLU A 224 -13.15 8.78 -19.30
CA GLU A 224 -14.52 8.88 -18.73
C GLU A 224 -14.63 8.45 -17.26
N ASP A 225 -13.61 7.83 -16.66
CA ASP A 225 -13.69 7.33 -15.27
C ASP A 225 -13.54 8.51 -14.27
N PRO A 226 -14.58 8.86 -13.47
CA PRO A 226 -14.54 10.04 -12.61
C PRO A 226 -13.43 10.02 -11.54
N TYR A 227 -12.95 8.84 -11.15
CA TYR A 227 -11.85 8.72 -10.20
C TYR A 227 -10.48 8.92 -10.89
N VAL A 228 -10.33 8.44 -12.13
CA VAL A 228 -9.12 8.68 -12.93
C VAL A 228 -9.06 10.16 -13.35
N ILE A 229 -10.18 10.76 -13.77
CA ILE A 229 -10.28 12.19 -14.05
C ILE A 229 -9.87 13.01 -12.82
N TYR A 230 -10.44 12.73 -11.65
CA TYR A 230 -10.11 13.44 -10.41
C TYR A 230 -8.61 13.33 -10.05
N LYS A 231 -8.03 12.12 -10.12
CA LYS A 231 -6.60 11.94 -9.83
C LYS A 231 -5.69 12.53 -10.91
N ALA A 232 -6.13 12.60 -12.16
CA ALA A 232 -5.42 13.30 -13.21
C ALA A 232 -5.45 14.82 -12.99
N SER A 233 -6.60 15.43 -12.68
CA SER A 233 -6.68 16.87 -12.43
C SER A 233 -5.94 17.28 -11.15
N GLU A 234 -6.03 16.50 -10.08
CA GLU A 234 -5.25 16.68 -8.84
C GLU A 234 -3.73 16.69 -9.11
N PHE A 235 -3.24 15.76 -9.95
CA PHE A 235 -1.83 15.73 -10.33
C PHE A 235 -1.45 16.87 -11.28
N LEU A 236 -2.23 17.12 -12.34
CA LEU A 236 -1.94 18.15 -13.33
C LEU A 236 -1.91 19.54 -12.70
N LEU A 237 -2.79 19.85 -11.74
CA LEU A 237 -2.77 21.11 -10.99
C LEU A 237 -1.50 21.32 -10.13
N SER A 238 -0.69 20.29 -9.90
CA SER A 238 0.63 20.42 -9.27
C SER A 238 1.76 20.79 -10.26
N LEU A 239 1.50 20.75 -11.57
CA LEU A 239 2.49 21.05 -12.61
C LEU A 239 2.47 22.56 -12.95
N PRO A 240 3.64 23.20 -13.11
CA PRO A 240 3.74 24.63 -13.40
C PRO A 240 3.28 25.02 -14.82
N THR A 241 2.99 24.04 -15.68
CA THR A 241 2.48 24.23 -17.05
C THR A 241 0.96 24.18 -17.14
N THR A 242 0.27 23.99 -16.02
CA THR A 242 -1.19 23.84 -15.96
C THR A 242 -1.87 25.14 -15.52
N THR A 243 -2.97 25.48 -16.18
CA THR A 243 -3.84 26.61 -15.83
C THR A 243 -5.30 26.15 -15.77
N LEU A 244 -6.08 26.75 -14.88
CA LEU A 244 -7.51 26.46 -14.71
C LEU A 244 -8.32 27.71 -15.11
N SER A 245 -9.24 27.56 -16.06
CA SER A 245 -10.18 28.62 -16.43
C SER A 245 -11.20 28.82 -15.32
N SER A 246 -11.23 30.00 -14.70
CA SER A 246 -12.23 30.34 -13.66
C SER A 246 -13.66 30.45 -14.20
N THR A 247 -13.82 30.74 -15.50
CA THR A 247 -15.14 30.90 -16.15
C THR A 247 -15.73 29.59 -16.64
N THR A 248 -14.90 28.65 -17.08
CA THR A 248 -15.36 27.37 -17.69
C THR A 248 -14.97 26.13 -16.90
N PHE A 249 -14.15 26.27 -15.85
CA PHE A 249 -13.54 25.18 -15.06
C PHE A 249 -12.75 24.17 -15.90
N ASN A 250 -12.44 24.49 -17.16
CA ASN A 250 -11.60 23.68 -18.03
C ASN A 250 -10.13 23.82 -17.63
N LEU A 251 -9.46 22.68 -17.56
CA LEU A 251 -8.02 22.57 -17.32
C LEU A 251 -7.26 22.67 -18.65
N SER A 252 -6.31 23.58 -18.74
CA SER A 252 -5.37 23.70 -19.87
C SER A 252 -3.98 23.32 -19.38
N TYR A 253 -3.30 22.41 -20.09
CA TYR A 253 -2.04 21.81 -19.66
C TYR A 253 -1.15 21.48 -20.86
N ASP A 254 0.17 21.55 -20.66
CA ASP A 254 1.16 21.23 -21.69
C ASP A 254 2.13 20.16 -21.19
N LEU A 255 1.98 18.93 -21.72
CA LEU A 255 2.82 17.78 -21.38
C LEU A 255 4.15 17.75 -22.14
N THR A 256 4.35 18.56 -23.18
CA THR A 256 5.62 18.58 -23.94
C THR A 256 6.77 19.20 -23.15
N LYS A 257 6.43 20.01 -22.14
CA LYS A 257 7.34 20.69 -21.22
C LYS A 257 7.48 19.97 -19.87
N CYS A 258 6.81 18.83 -19.69
CA CYS A 258 6.89 18.02 -18.47
C CYS A 258 8.11 17.10 -18.47
N ASP A 259 8.58 16.74 -17.28
CA ASP A 259 9.69 15.82 -17.12
C ASP A 259 9.26 14.34 -17.27
N THR A 260 10.24 13.44 -17.35
CA THR A 260 9.96 12.02 -17.53
C THR A 260 9.29 11.37 -16.31
N GLU A 261 9.43 11.94 -15.10
CA GLU A 261 8.75 11.43 -13.90
C GLU A 261 7.25 11.80 -13.92
N ALA A 262 6.88 13.03 -14.28
CA ALA A 262 5.48 13.42 -14.46
C ALA A 262 4.77 12.67 -15.59
N LEU A 263 5.43 12.47 -16.74
CA LEU A 263 4.88 11.67 -17.85
C LEU A 263 4.65 10.21 -17.45
N LEU A 264 5.52 9.63 -16.60
CA LEU A 264 5.32 8.29 -16.05
C LEU A 264 4.18 8.25 -15.03
N GLU A 265 4.00 9.27 -14.18
CA GLU A 265 2.93 9.29 -13.18
C GLU A 265 1.54 9.48 -13.81
N ILE A 266 1.39 10.40 -14.77
CA ILE A 266 0.19 10.48 -15.63
C ILE A 266 -0.05 9.14 -16.33
N GLY A 267 1.03 8.51 -16.82
CA GLY A 267 1.01 7.17 -17.41
C GLY A 267 0.63 6.03 -16.45
N ARG A 268 0.64 6.24 -15.13
CA ARG A 268 0.17 5.31 -14.09
C ARG A 268 -1.29 5.62 -13.71
N ILE A 269 -1.64 6.89 -13.50
CA ILE A 269 -3.01 7.35 -13.23
C ILE A 269 -3.96 6.87 -14.33
N LEU A 270 -3.61 7.05 -15.61
CA LEU A 270 -4.39 6.58 -16.76
C LEU A 270 -4.51 5.03 -16.88
N LYS A 271 -3.70 4.25 -16.14
CA LYS A 271 -3.83 2.79 -16.05
C LYS A 271 -4.69 2.34 -14.86
N PHE A 272 -5.08 3.25 -13.97
CA PHE A 272 -5.68 2.93 -12.67
C PHE A 272 -7.19 2.63 -12.80
N LYS A 273 -7.53 1.50 -13.44
CA LYS A 273 -8.91 1.04 -13.53
C LYS A 273 -9.45 0.70 -12.15
N LYS A 274 -10.42 1.48 -11.66
CA LYS A 274 -11.18 1.16 -10.47
C LYS A 274 -11.99 -0.11 -10.72
N THR A 275 -11.70 -1.18 -9.99
CA THR A 275 -12.48 -2.42 -10.08
C THR A 275 -13.91 -2.16 -9.60
N LYS A 276 -14.87 -2.14 -10.54
CA LYS A 276 -16.31 -2.16 -10.21
C LYS A 276 -16.58 -3.37 -9.32
N LYS A 277 -17.37 -3.15 -8.27
CA LYS A 277 -17.64 -4.07 -7.17
C LYS A 277 -19.02 -3.80 -6.60
#